data_AF-A0A812HKW5-F1
#
_entry.id   AF-A0A812HKW5-F1
#
_cell.length_a   1.000
_cell.length_b   1.000
_cell.length_c   1.000
_cell.angle_alpha   90.00
_cell.angle_beta   90.00
_cell.angle_gamma   90.00
#
_symmetry.space_group_name_H-M   'P 1'
#
loop_
_entity.id
_entity.type
_entity.pdbx_description
1 polymer ?
#
loop_
_entity_poly.entity_id
_entity_poly.type
_entity_poly.pdbx_seq_one_letter_code
_entity_poly.pdbx_strand_id
1 'polypeptide(L)'
;MSEFVDGDLSFDLSLVSGNASALSVKMDSGYPALAPIDIPFSHLPAVGEWRSFVFSVNDFIAAGTNGFSITGVSNPVVFEPVNNVDLAFKVDNLVFTKPLIIATNSIVEGFTLDGYTADAPDSRNFSDGVLDAQFSGAGNLFFTAESALDMSRYANWVLKFDINIVDLGSNSDVLIKMDSGWPNVSDIALADSPQGLLADGQWHTYAIPVVDFIAAENRFSPGSQFDVNSVTNPFVLEGLGGENLHVKLRNIRFVAP
;
A
#
# COMPACT_ATOMS: atom_id res chain seq x y z
N MET A 1 11.94 -12.29 -4.28
CA MET A 1 12.25 -10.90 -4.72
C MET A 1 11.34 -10.39 -5.81
N SER A 2 10.81 -11.23 -6.72
CA SER A 2 9.82 -10.79 -7.72
C SER A 2 8.59 -10.13 -7.09
N GLU A 3 8.19 -10.55 -5.90
CA GLU A 3 7.11 -9.96 -5.12
C GLU A 3 7.36 -8.50 -4.70
N PHE A 4 8.58 -8.00 -4.83
CA PHE A 4 8.97 -6.61 -4.56
C PHE A 4 9.29 -5.80 -5.82
N VAL A 5 9.03 -6.34 -7.02
CA VAL A 5 9.01 -5.53 -8.26
C VAL A 5 8.02 -4.38 -8.07
N ASP A 6 8.37 -3.16 -8.50
CA ASP A 6 7.66 -1.91 -8.20
C ASP A 6 7.60 -1.51 -6.72
N GLY A 7 8.34 -2.21 -5.86
CA GLY A 7 8.59 -1.82 -4.49
C GLY A 7 9.95 -1.13 -4.31
N ASP A 8 10.32 -0.95 -3.05
CA ASP A 8 11.53 -0.25 -2.62
C ASP A 8 12.33 -1.09 -1.63
N LEU A 9 13.64 -0.92 -1.66
CA LEU A 9 14.57 -1.25 -0.59
C LEU A 9 14.83 0.02 0.22
N SER A 10 14.61 -0.03 1.53
CA SER A 10 14.94 1.05 2.46
C SER A 10 15.90 0.57 3.54
N PHE A 11 16.79 1.44 3.99
CA PHE A 11 17.65 1.21 5.15
C PHE A 11 18.24 2.52 5.69
N ASP A 12 18.63 2.50 6.96
CA ASP A 12 19.44 3.53 7.57
C ASP A 12 20.90 3.11 7.61
N LEU A 13 21.80 4.05 7.36
CA LEU A 13 23.24 3.80 7.40
C LEU A 13 23.93 4.86 8.26
N SER A 14 24.96 4.44 9.01
CA SER A 14 25.89 5.34 9.68
C SER A 14 27.33 4.99 9.36
N LEU A 15 28.09 5.96 8.84
CA LEU A 15 29.49 5.75 8.50
C LEU A 15 30.35 5.70 9.77
N VAL A 16 31.25 4.73 9.85
CA VAL A 16 32.23 4.62 10.95
C VAL A 16 33.60 5.08 10.47
N SER A 17 34.08 4.56 9.35
CA SER A 17 35.35 4.92 8.74
C SER A 17 35.44 4.39 7.31
N GLY A 18 36.35 4.90 6.50
CA GLY A 18 36.67 4.28 5.22
C GLY A 18 37.23 5.27 4.21
N ASN A 19 37.73 4.73 3.09
CA ASN A 19 38.26 5.48 1.96
C ASN A 19 37.76 4.93 0.61
N ALA A 20 36.67 4.16 0.62
CA ALA A 20 35.97 3.72 -0.59
C ALA A 20 35.56 4.91 -1.46
N SER A 21 35.57 4.72 -2.78
CA SER A 21 35.00 5.70 -3.71
C SER A 21 33.47 5.69 -3.65
N ALA A 22 32.89 4.53 -3.33
CA ALA A 22 31.46 4.31 -3.18
C ALA A 22 31.20 3.08 -2.30
N LEU A 23 30.01 3.02 -1.73
CA LEU A 23 29.42 1.80 -1.20
C LEU A 23 28.48 1.24 -2.27
N SER A 24 28.75 0.05 -2.76
CA SER A 24 27.83 -0.65 -3.65
C SER A 24 26.79 -1.39 -2.83
N VAL A 25 25.52 -1.13 -3.12
CA VAL A 25 24.38 -1.93 -2.65
C VAL A 25 23.95 -2.80 -3.83
N LYS A 26 23.82 -4.11 -3.64
CA LYS A 26 23.56 -5.01 -4.77
C LYS A 26 22.50 -6.06 -4.44
N MET A 27 21.77 -6.47 -5.47
CA MET A 27 21.10 -7.77 -5.50
C MET A 27 21.96 -8.76 -6.29
N ASP A 28 22.03 -10.01 -5.82
CA ASP A 28 22.83 -11.07 -6.44
C ASP A 28 21.95 -12.27 -6.77
N SER A 29 21.88 -12.61 -8.07
CA SER A 29 21.18 -13.79 -8.58
C SER A 29 22.13 -14.93 -8.96
N GLY A 30 23.32 -14.95 -8.35
CA GLY A 30 24.42 -15.86 -8.61
C GLY A 30 25.53 -15.19 -9.41
N TYR A 31 26.75 -15.16 -8.88
CA TYR A 31 27.90 -14.59 -9.58
C TYR A 31 28.10 -15.21 -10.98
N PRO A 32 28.31 -14.41 -12.04
CA PRO A 32 28.54 -12.95 -12.05
C PRO A 32 27.28 -12.08 -12.27
N ALA A 33 26.08 -12.63 -12.13
CA ALA A 33 24.81 -11.95 -12.39
C ALA A 33 24.37 -11.07 -11.19
N LEU A 34 24.78 -9.80 -11.24
CA LEU A 34 24.59 -8.82 -10.17
C LEU A 34 23.79 -7.61 -10.66
N ALA A 35 23.03 -7.00 -9.76
CA ALA A 35 22.39 -5.71 -9.95
C ALA A 35 22.91 -4.71 -8.91
N PRO A 36 23.95 -3.92 -9.23
CA PRO A 36 24.52 -2.95 -8.31
C PRO A 36 23.92 -1.54 -8.45
N ILE A 37 23.75 -0.86 -7.32
CA ILE A 37 23.59 0.60 -7.24
C ILE A 37 24.72 1.12 -6.35
N ASP A 38 25.54 2.01 -6.90
CA ASP A 38 26.68 2.59 -6.17
C ASP A 38 26.28 3.91 -5.52
N ILE A 39 26.48 4.01 -4.21
CA ILE A 39 26.34 5.25 -3.44
C ILE A 39 27.72 5.89 -3.38
N PRO A 40 27.97 7.02 -4.08
CA PRO A 40 29.24 7.72 -3.98
C PRO A 40 29.59 8.04 -2.53
N PHE A 41 30.86 7.96 -2.16
CA PHE A 41 31.28 8.21 -0.78
C PHE A 41 30.88 9.62 -0.29
N SER A 42 30.87 10.61 -1.19
CA SER A 42 30.39 11.97 -0.91
C SER A 42 28.89 12.04 -0.59
N HIS A 43 28.12 11.00 -0.86
CA HIS A 43 26.71 10.89 -0.53
C HIS A 43 26.45 10.01 0.72
N LEU A 44 27.48 9.39 1.29
CA LEU A 44 27.36 8.71 2.58
C LEU A 44 27.18 9.76 3.70
N PRO A 45 26.53 9.40 4.83
CA PRO A 45 26.45 10.28 5.98
C PRO A 45 27.83 10.62 6.54
N ALA A 46 27.93 11.73 7.27
CA ALA A 46 29.11 12.02 8.06
C ALA A 46 29.35 10.92 9.12
N VAL A 47 30.59 10.80 9.58
CA VAL A 47 30.97 9.78 10.56
C VAL A 47 30.15 9.92 11.83
N GLY A 48 29.48 8.83 12.24
CA GLY A 48 28.62 8.78 13.43
C GLY A 48 27.21 9.34 13.24
N GLU A 49 26.89 9.92 12.09
CA GLU A 49 25.53 10.36 11.77
C GLU A 49 24.74 9.26 11.06
N TRP A 50 23.43 9.25 11.23
CA TRP A 50 22.51 8.34 10.54
C TRP A 50 21.87 9.04 9.35
N ARG A 51 21.72 8.30 8.24
CA ARG A 51 20.98 8.74 7.05
C ARG A 51 20.19 7.58 6.46
N SER A 52 18.94 7.85 6.09
CA SER A 52 18.08 6.92 5.38
C SER A 52 18.35 6.92 3.87
N PHE A 53 18.29 5.74 3.29
CA PHE A 53 18.38 5.49 1.85
C PHE A 53 17.16 4.69 1.41
N VAL A 54 16.66 5.03 0.22
CA VAL A 54 15.56 4.34 -0.44
C VAL A 54 15.94 4.15 -1.90
N PHE A 55 15.81 2.94 -2.41
CA PHE A 55 16.08 2.58 -3.79
C PHE A 55 14.91 1.78 -4.35
N SER A 56 14.47 2.10 -5.57
CA SER A 56 13.48 1.27 -6.23
C SER A 56 14.08 -0.08 -6.59
N VAL A 57 13.32 -1.16 -6.37
CA VAL A 57 13.70 -2.49 -6.86
C VAL A 57 13.84 -2.51 -8.38
N ASN A 58 13.09 -1.66 -9.09
CA ASN A 58 13.19 -1.53 -10.53
C ASN A 58 14.52 -0.91 -10.98
N ASP A 59 15.13 -0.02 -10.18
CA ASP A 59 16.44 0.55 -10.48
C ASP A 59 17.53 -0.54 -10.41
N PHE A 60 17.43 -1.46 -9.46
CA PHE A 60 18.31 -2.64 -9.41
C PHE A 60 18.12 -3.51 -10.65
N ILE A 61 16.88 -3.82 -11.03
CA ILE A 61 16.59 -4.61 -12.24
C ILE A 61 17.20 -3.96 -13.48
N ALA A 62 17.05 -2.64 -13.62
CA ALA A 62 17.63 -1.86 -14.72
C ALA A 62 19.16 -1.83 -14.71
N ALA A 63 19.78 -1.84 -13.53
CA ALA A 63 21.23 -1.92 -13.36
C ALA A 63 21.80 -3.35 -13.50
N GLY A 64 20.94 -4.35 -13.69
CA GLY A 64 21.31 -5.76 -13.79
C GLY A 64 22.35 -6.04 -14.86
N THR A 65 23.33 -6.88 -14.52
CA THR A 65 24.46 -7.26 -15.38
C THR A 65 24.52 -8.78 -15.56
N ASN A 66 25.22 -9.25 -16.60
CA ASN A 66 25.52 -10.66 -16.85
C ASN A 66 24.31 -11.61 -16.76
N GLY A 67 23.13 -11.16 -17.20
CA GLY A 67 21.90 -11.95 -17.16
C GLY A 67 21.24 -12.01 -15.78
N PHE A 68 21.44 -10.99 -14.94
CA PHE A 68 20.71 -10.80 -13.67
C PHE A 68 19.23 -11.12 -13.82
N SER A 69 18.70 -11.89 -12.87
CA SER A 69 17.29 -12.26 -12.83
C SER A 69 16.71 -12.00 -11.46
N ILE A 70 15.68 -11.15 -11.38
CA ILE A 70 14.97 -10.86 -10.12
C ILE A 70 14.33 -12.12 -9.50
N THR A 71 13.95 -13.09 -10.33
CA THR A 71 13.41 -14.39 -9.87
C THR A 71 14.48 -15.31 -9.31
N GLY A 72 15.75 -15.07 -9.65
CA GLY A 72 16.91 -15.89 -9.24
C GLY A 72 17.71 -15.29 -8.09
N VAL A 73 17.29 -14.17 -7.51
CA VAL A 73 18.02 -13.50 -6.42
C VAL A 73 18.13 -14.41 -5.20
N SER A 74 19.36 -14.70 -4.80
CA SER A 74 19.71 -15.52 -3.62
C SER A 74 20.28 -14.68 -2.48
N ASN A 75 20.98 -13.57 -2.78
CA ASN A 75 21.36 -12.56 -1.81
C ASN A 75 20.60 -11.25 -2.11
N PRO A 76 19.51 -10.95 -1.37
CA PRO A 76 18.67 -9.78 -1.63
C PRO A 76 19.37 -8.44 -1.42
N VAL A 77 20.32 -8.37 -0.49
CA VAL A 77 21.09 -7.16 -0.21
C VAL A 77 22.52 -7.55 0.09
N VAL A 78 23.44 -7.04 -0.73
CA VAL A 78 24.88 -7.12 -0.54
C VAL A 78 25.42 -5.71 -0.42
N PHE A 79 26.20 -5.44 0.62
CA PHE A 79 26.94 -4.20 0.78
C PHE A 79 28.42 -4.45 0.53
N GLU A 80 29.00 -3.75 -0.43
CA GLU A 80 30.40 -3.98 -0.83
C GLU A 80 31.14 -2.66 -1.09
N PRO A 81 32.32 -2.42 -0.48
CA PRO A 81 33.13 -1.27 -0.83
C PRO A 81 33.63 -1.38 -2.27
N VAL A 82 33.46 -0.31 -3.05
CA VAL A 82 34.01 -0.24 -4.40
C VAL A 82 35.53 -0.03 -4.34
N ASN A 83 36.27 -0.75 -5.19
CA ASN A 83 37.74 -0.75 -5.33
C ASN A 83 38.56 -1.51 -4.27
N ASN A 84 37.97 -2.47 -3.54
CA ASN A 84 38.69 -3.33 -2.57
C ASN A 84 39.45 -2.54 -1.49
N VAL A 85 38.79 -1.55 -0.89
CA VAL A 85 39.37 -0.69 0.16
C VAL A 85 38.56 -0.75 1.44
N ASP A 86 39.09 -0.16 2.51
CA ASP A 86 38.46 -0.18 3.82
C ASP A 86 37.18 0.65 3.85
N LEU A 87 36.11 0.05 4.34
CA LEU A 87 34.86 0.72 4.66
C LEU A 87 34.19 0.03 5.84
N ALA A 88 33.87 0.81 6.87
CA ALA A 88 33.15 0.37 8.05
C ALA A 88 31.92 1.27 8.23
N PHE A 89 30.77 0.64 8.40
CA PHE A 89 29.48 1.31 8.56
C PHE A 89 28.59 0.45 9.46
N LYS A 90 27.53 1.07 9.97
CA LYS A 90 26.39 0.40 10.63
C LYS A 90 25.19 0.50 9.71
N VAL A 91 24.32 -0.51 9.72
CA VAL A 91 23.04 -0.51 9.02
C VAL A 91 21.95 -0.79 10.03
N ASP A 92 20.82 -0.13 9.88
CA ASP A 92 19.59 -0.39 10.62
C ASP A 92 18.38 -0.29 9.68
N ASN A 93 17.20 -0.74 10.13
CA ASN A 93 15.93 -0.60 9.43
C ASN A 93 15.94 -1.11 7.97
N LEU A 94 16.71 -2.16 7.68
CA LEU A 94 16.79 -2.77 6.36
C LEU A 94 15.48 -3.51 6.02
N VAL A 95 14.73 -3.00 5.06
CA VAL A 95 13.40 -3.53 4.72
C VAL A 95 13.10 -3.39 3.23
N PHE A 96 12.41 -4.39 2.69
CA PHE A 96 11.74 -4.29 1.40
C PHE A 96 10.25 -4.00 1.60
N THR A 97 9.73 -3.02 0.88
CA THR A 97 8.32 -2.64 0.93
C THR A 97 7.73 -2.59 -0.47
N LYS A 98 6.52 -3.11 -0.65
CA LYS A 98 5.73 -2.90 -1.87
C LYS A 98 4.30 -2.48 -1.52
N PRO A 99 3.85 -1.28 -1.91
CA PRO A 99 2.46 -0.85 -1.84
C PRO A 99 1.49 -1.90 -2.38
N LEU A 100 0.38 -2.14 -1.68
CA LEU A 100 -0.77 -2.82 -2.29
C LEU A 100 -1.59 -1.76 -3.00
N ILE A 101 -1.61 -1.78 -4.33
CA ILE A 101 -2.37 -0.83 -5.13
C ILE A 101 -3.64 -1.52 -5.62
N ILE A 102 -4.81 -0.98 -5.27
CA ILE A 102 -6.10 -1.50 -5.72
C ILE A 102 -6.55 -0.74 -6.98
N ALA A 103 -6.47 0.59 -6.94
CA ALA A 103 -6.85 1.43 -8.08
C ALA A 103 -6.06 2.74 -8.12
N THR A 104 -5.57 3.09 -9.31
CA THR A 104 -4.97 4.40 -9.63
C THR A 104 -5.62 4.97 -10.89
N ASN A 105 -4.96 4.87 -12.04
CA ASN A 105 -5.52 5.25 -13.35
C ASN A 105 -6.48 4.18 -13.91
N SER A 106 -6.38 2.96 -13.40
CA SER A 106 -7.27 1.83 -13.64
C SER A 106 -7.39 1.01 -12.35
N ILE A 107 -8.34 0.08 -12.32
CA ILE A 107 -8.31 -1.04 -11.36
C ILE A 107 -7.08 -1.89 -11.71
N VAL A 108 -6.31 -2.28 -10.68
CA VAL A 108 -5.11 -3.10 -10.84
C VAL A 108 -5.53 -4.55 -11.12
N GLU A 109 -4.78 -5.25 -11.98
CA GLU A 109 -4.96 -6.68 -12.23
C GLU A 109 -4.95 -7.47 -10.91
N GLY A 110 -5.81 -8.49 -10.79
CA GLY A 110 -6.03 -9.19 -9.52
C GLY A 110 -7.15 -8.62 -8.66
N PHE A 111 -7.77 -7.50 -9.06
CA PHE A 111 -8.95 -6.94 -8.41
C PHE A 111 -10.14 -6.78 -9.36
N THR A 112 -11.34 -7.06 -8.85
CA THR A 112 -12.61 -6.75 -9.52
C THR A 112 -13.40 -5.73 -8.70
N LEU A 113 -14.29 -4.99 -9.36
CA LEU A 113 -15.20 -4.04 -8.72
C LEU A 113 -16.63 -4.57 -8.82
N ASP A 114 -17.31 -4.64 -7.67
CA ASP A 114 -18.71 -5.03 -7.59
C ASP A 114 -19.39 -4.30 -6.41
N GLY A 115 -20.64 -4.64 -6.11
CA GLY A 115 -21.36 -4.09 -4.97
C GLY A 115 -22.77 -4.65 -4.82
N TYR A 116 -23.27 -4.62 -3.59
CA TYR A 116 -24.68 -4.84 -3.32
C TYR A 116 -25.50 -3.65 -3.82
N THR A 117 -26.55 -3.97 -4.58
CA THR A 117 -27.54 -3.02 -5.09
C THR A 117 -28.90 -3.40 -4.50
N ALA A 118 -29.63 -2.42 -3.98
CA ALA A 118 -30.99 -2.64 -3.45
C ALA A 118 -32.04 -2.61 -4.58
N ASP A 119 -33.18 -1.94 -4.34
CA ASP A 119 -34.38 -2.03 -5.18
C ASP A 119 -34.24 -1.32 -6.54
N ALA A 120 -33.33 -0.35 -6.65
CA ALA A 120 -33.08 0.41 -7.88
C ALA A 120 -31.62 0.26 -8.34
N PRO A 121 -31.33 0.35 -9.65
CA PRO A 121 -29.98 0.15 -10.15
C PRO A 121 -29.00 1.22 -9.64
N ASP A 122 -27.88 0.76 -9.11
CA ASP A 122 -26.71 1.60 -8.82
C ASP A 122 -25.87 1.78 -10.10
N SER A 123 -24.99 2.78 -10.09
CA SER A 123 -23.92 2.93 -11.08
C SER A 123 -22.55 2.94 -10.42
N ARG A 124 -21.58 2.28 -11.05
CA ARG A 124 -20.18 2.19 -10.61
C ARG A 124 -19.29 2.27 -11.85
N ASN A 125 -18.97 3.49 -12.29
CA ASN A 125 -18.26 3.74 -13.54
C ASN A 125 -16.82 4.14 -13.27
N PHE A 126 -15.87 3.31 -13.70
CA PHE A 126 -14.44 3.64 -13.61
C PHE A 126 -13.95 4.18 -14.96
N SER A 127 -13.56 5.46 -15.00
CA SER A 127 -13.02 6.10 -16.21
C SER A 127 -11.98 7.15 -15.83
N ASP A 128 -10.90 7.25 -16.61
CA ASP A 128 -9.85 8.27 -16.43
C ASP A 128 -9.31 8.36 -15.00
N GLY A 129 -9.11 7.20 -14.35
CA GLY A 129 -8.58 7.13 -12.98
C GLY A 129 -9.55 7.52 -11.87
N VAL A 130 -10.84 7.68 -12.18
CA VAL A 130 -11.89 8.02 -11.21
C VAL A 130 -13.00 6.98 -11.27
N LEU A 131 -13.34 6.42 -10.11
CA LEU A 131 -14.58 5.67 -9.92
C LEU A 131 -15.69 6.64 -9.51
N ASP A 132 -16.67 6.84 -10.37
CA ASP A 132 -17.90 7.58 -10.07
C ASP A 132 -19.00 6.56 -9.69
N ALA A 133 -19.41 6.56 -8.43
CA ALA A 133 -20.34 5.59 -7.86
C ALA A 133 -21.57 6.28 -7.27
N GLN A 134 -22.74 5.99 -7.85
CA GLN A 134 -24.03 6.51 -7.41
C GLN A 134 -24.94 5.36 -7.02
N PHE A 135 -25.40 5.37 -5.77
CA PHE A 135 -26.32 4.39 -5.23
C PHE A 135 -27.76 4.88 -5.34
N SER A 136 -28.68 3.98 -5.69
CA SER A 136 -30.13 4.25 -5.73
C SER A 136 -30.79 3.43 -4.62
N GLY A 137 -30.91 4.02 -3.43
CA GLY A 137 -31.25 3.32 -2.18
C GLY A 137 -30.02 3.05 -1.31
N ALA A 138 -30.12 2.04 -0.44
CA ALA A 138 -28.98 1.51 0.31
C ALA A 138 -28.08 0.68 -0.63
N GLY A 139 -26.77 0.80 -0.47
CA GLY A 139 -25.83 0.11 -1.35
C GLY A 139 -24.39 0.24 -0.87
N ASN A 140 -23.52 -0.56 -1.48
CA ASN A 140 -22.09 -0.50 -1.26
C ASN A 140 -21.32 -0.75 -2.55
N LEU A 141 -20.02 -0.49 -2.50
CA LEU A 141 -19.07 -0.97 -3.49
C LEU A 141 -17.93 -1.67 -2.76
N PHE A 142 -17.32 -2.65 -3.41
CA PHE A 142 -16.14 -3.31 -2.91
C PHE A 142 -15.21 -3.71 -4.03
N PHE A 143 -13.92 -3.76 -3.70
CA PHE A 143 -12.91 -4.35 -4.56
C PHE A 143 -12.58 -5.74 -4.04
N THR A 144 -12.84 -6.76 -4.86
CA THR A 144 -12.55 -8.16 -4.50
C THR A 144 -11.22 -8.58 -5.08
N ALA A 145 -10.36 -9.15 -4.24
CA ALA A 145 -9.14 -9.80 -4.71
C ALA A 145 -9.48 -11.15 -5.38
N GLU A 146 -8.80 -11.50 -6.47
CA GLU A 146 -8.98 -12.79 -7.17
C GLU A 146 -8.73 -14.01 -6.26
N SER A 147 -7.92 -13.82 -5.22
CA SER A 147 -7.73 -14.77 -4.13
C SER A 147 -7.58 -14.01 -2.82
N ALA A 148 -7.97 -14.65 -1.71
CA ALA A 148 -7.84 -14.04 -0.39
C ALA A 148 -6.39 -13.62 -0.11
N LEU A 149 -6.22 -12.39 0.36
CA LEU A 149 -4.94 -11.77 0.61
C LEU A 149 -4.50 -11.99 2.05
N ASP A 150 -3.26 -12.46 2.23
CA ASP A 150 -2.56 -12.30 3.50
C ASP A 150 -2.06 -10.85 3.59
N MET A 151 -2.72 -10.06 4.44
CA MET A 151 -2.41 -8.66 4.68
C MET A 151 -1.62 -8.42 5.96
N SER A 152 -1.12 -9.47 6.62
CA SER A 152 -0.35 -9.38 7.86
C SER A 152 0.84 -8.42 7.76
N ARG A 153 1.52 -8.39 6.61
CA ARG A 153 2.63 -7.45 6.34
C ARG A 153 2.22 -5.97 6.33
N TYR A 154 0.93 -5.70 6.12
CA TYR A 154 0.34 -4.37 6.08
C TYR A 154 -0.33 -3.98 7.41
N ALA A 155 -0.26 -4.81 8.46
CA ALA A 155 -0.96 -4.55 9.72
C ALA A 155 -0.63 -3.18 10.35
N ASN A 156 0.61 -2.70 10.16
CA ASN A 156 1.07 -1.38 10.62
C ASN A 156 1.11 -0.33 9.51
N TRP A 157 0.52 -0.61 8.34
CA TRP A 157 0.48 0.30 7.20
C TRP A 157 -0.79 1.15 7.23
N VAL A 158 -0.92 2.01 6.24
CA VAL A 158 -2.03 2.95 6.12
C VAL A 158 -2.77 2.70 4.82
N LEU A 159 -4.08 2.48 4.90
CA LEU A 159 -4.98 2.58 3.75
C LEU A 159 -5.15 4.06 3.39
N LYS A 160 -4.73 4.45 2.19
CA LYS A 160 -4.91 5.79 1.64
C LYS A 160 -5.80 5.74 0.39
N PHE A 161 -6.71 6.69 0.31
CA PHE A 161 -7.58 6.90 -0.84
C PHE A 161 -8.04 8.35 -0.89
N ASP A 162 -8.39 8.82 -2.09
CA ASP A 162 -9.06 10.09 -2.25
C ASP A 162 -10.55 9.85 -2.47
N ILE A 163 -11.39 10.65 -1.81
CA ILE A 163 -12.85 10.62 -1.98
C ILE A 163 -13.38 12.04 -2.20
N ASN A 164 -14.37 12.16 -3.07
CA ASN A 164 -15.26 13.31 -3.18
C ASN A 164 -16.68 12.81 -2.91
N ILE A 165 -17.27 13.23 -1.80
CA ILE A 165 -18.67 12.92 -1.48
C ILE A 165 -19.53 13.98 -2.18
N VAL A 166 -20.11 13.59 -3.32
CA VAL A 166 -20.90 14.46 -4.19
C VAL A 166 -22.26 14.75 -3.55
N ASP A 167 -22.90 13.70 -3.02
CA ASP A 167 -24.14 13.78 -2.26
C ASP A 167 -24.12 12.68 -1.19
N LEU A 168 -24.37 13.05 0.07
CA LEU A 168 -24.47 12.07 1.17
C LEU A 168 -25.83 11.36 1.18
N GLY A 169 -26.82 11.91 0.47
CA GLY A 169 -28.21 11.44 0.52
C GLY A 169 -28.77 11.56 1.93
N SER A 170 -29.42 10.51 2.42
CA SER A 170 -29.93 10.44 3.80
C SER A 170 -28.97 9.73 4.77
N ASN A 171 -27.74 9.41 4.34
CA ASN A 171 -26.78 8.72 5.17
C ASN A 171 -26.26 9.63 6.29
N SER A 172 -25.99 9.03 7.44
CA SER A 172 -25.37 9.72 8.58
C SER A 172 -23.85 9.78 8.48
N ASP A 173 -23.24 8.84 7.75
CA ASP A 173 -21.80 8.75 7.52
C ASP A 173 -21.51 7.86 6.30
N VAL A 174 -20.23 7.69 5.97
CA VAL A 174 -19.70 6.71 5.03
C VAL A 174 -18.77 5.76 5.79
N LEU A 175 -18.96 4.46 5.59
CA LEU A 175 -18.13 3.41 6.17
C LEU A 175 -17.07 3.00 5.17
N ILE A 176 -15.84 2.89 5.65
CA ILE A 176 -14.78 2.14 4.99
C ILE A 176 -14.66 0.80 5.70
N LYS A 177 -14.59 -0.29 4.96
CA LYS A 177 -14.50 -1.63 5.54
C LYS A 177 -13.42 -2.48 4.87
N MET A 178 -12.98 -3.48 5.61
CA MET A 178 -12.27 -4.64 5.08
C MET A 178 -13.07 -5.88 5.46
N ASP A 179 -13.15 -6.85 4.55
CA ASP A 179 -13.80 -8.12 4.86
C ASP A 179 -13.03 -9.35 4.36
N SER A 180 -13.18 -10.42 5.13
CA SER A 180 -12.73 -11.78 4.81
C SER A 180 -13.93 -12.70 4.63
N GLY A 181 -15.02 -12.17 4.04
CA GLY A 181 -16.32 -12.82 3.90
C GLY A 181 -17.27 -12.58 5.08
N TRP A 182 -18.53 -12.26 4.79
CA TRP A 182 -19.56 -12.02 5.80
C TRP A 182 -19.74 -13.22 6.77
N PRO A 183 -19.83 -13.03 8.10
CA PRO A 183 -19.90 -11.75 8.82
C PRO A 183 -18.54 -11.16 9.27
N ASN A 184 -17.41 -11.74 8.83
CA ASN A 184 -16.06 -11.32 9.21
C ASN A 184 -15.67 -10.02 8.48
N VAL A 185 -16.11 -8.90 9.03
CA VAL A 185 -15.94 -7.55 8.51
C VAL A 185 -15.43 -6.67 9.64
N SER A 186 -14.61 -5.69 9.33
CA SER A 186 -14.33 -4.57 10.22
C SER A 186 -14.55 -3.27 9.50
N ASP A 187 -15.15 -2.32 10.19
CA ASP A 187 -15.56 -1.06 9.60
C ASP A 187 -15.12 0.14 10.44
N ILE A 188 -14.80 1.23 9.75
CA ILE A 188 -14.43 2.52 10.31
C ILE A 188 -15.33 3.57 9.64
N ALA A 189 -15.98 4.41 10.42
CA ALA A 189 -16.75 5.53 9.87
C ALA A 189 -15.80 6.69 9.54
N LEU A 190 -16.05 7.45 8.47
CA LEU A 190 -15.18 8.58 8.13
C LEU A 190 -15.17 9.64 9.23
N ALA A 191 -16.28 9.83 9.97
CA ALA A 191 -16.31 10.72 11.13
C ALA A 191 -15.37 10.30 12.27
N ASP A 192 -15.00 9.03 12.36
CA ASP A 192 -14.06 8.52 13.37
C ASP A 192 -12.59 8.74 12.96
N SER A 193 -12.34 9.09 11.70
CA SER A 193 -10.99 9.43 11.23
C SER A 193 -10.54 10.81 11.75
N PRO A 194 -9.22 11.10 11.81
CA PRO A 194 -8.73 12.42 12.25
C PRO A 194 -9.26 13.62 11.45
N GLN A 195 -9.73 13.39 10.23
CA GLN A 195 -10.26 14.44 9.35
C GLN A 195 -11.77 14.65 9.55
N GLY A 196 -12.47 13.70 10.16
CA GLY A 196 -13.93 13.67 10.24
C GLY A 196 -14.60 13.42 8.89
N LEU A 197 -15.94 13.44 8.86
CA LEU A 197 -16.72 13.33 7.63
C LEU A 197 -16.72 14.66 6.88
N LEU A 198 -16.18 14.68 5.66
CA LEU A 198 -16.11 15.86 4.78
C LEU A 198 -17.01 15.68 3.54
N ALA A 199 -18.28 16.04 3.67
CA ALA A 199 -19.29 15.96 2.61
C ALA A 199 -19.58 17.35 1.97
N ASP A 200 -18.54 17.97 1.41
CA ASP A 200 -18.57 19.33 0.84
C ASP A 200 -18.44 19.35 -0.70
N GLY A 201 -18.53 18.19 -1.35
CA GLY A 201 -18.34 18.04 -2.79
C GLY A 201 -16.91 18.32 -3.29
N GLN A 202 -15.91 18.36 -2.39
CA GLN A 202 -14.50 18.50 -2.74
C GLN A 202 -13.75 17.17 -2.57
N TRP A 203 -12.56 17.09 -3.18
CA TRP A 203 -11.66 15.95 -3.00
C TRP A 203 -10.90 16.07 -1.68
N HIS A 204 -10.93 14.99 -0.88
CA HIS A 204 -10.15 14.85 0.34
C HIS A 204 -9.39 13.52 0.34
N THR A 205 -8.20 13.51 0.92
CA THR A 205 -7.38 12.29 1.05
C THR A 205 -7.50 11.75 2.46
N TYR A 206 -8.12 10.58 2.62
CA TYR A 206 -8.16 9.89 3.90
C TYR A 206 -6.97 8.95 4.04
N ALA A 207 -6.53 8.79 5.28
CA ALA A 207 -5.44 7.92 5.68
C ALA A 207 -5.88 7.19 6.95
N ILE A 208 -6.25 5.92 6.83
CA ILE A 208 -6.75 5.10 7.93
C ILE A 208 -5.73 3.99 8.23
N PRO A 209 -5.13 3.97 9.43
CA PRO A 209 -4.25 2.89 9.85
C PRO A 209 -4.94 1.52 9.75
N VAL A 210 -4.25 0.51 9.22
CA VAL A 210 -4.79 -0.87 9.15
C VAL A 210 -5.04 -1.44 10.54
N VAL A 211 -4.22 -1.05 11.53
CA VAL A 211 -4.41 -1.42 12.93
C VAL A 211 -5.77 -1.00 13.49
N ASP A 212 -6.37 0.07 12.98
CA ASP A 212 -7.70 0.50 13.43
C ASP A 212 -8.78 -0.48 12.96
N PHE A 213 -8.66 -1.02 11.74
CA PHE A 213 -9.54 -2.10 11.28
C PHE A 213 -9.32 -3.38 12.09
N ILE A 214 -8.07 -3.71 12.43
CA ILE A 214 -7.73 -4.88 13.27
C ILE A 214 -8.28 -4.72 14.70
N ALA A 215 -8.54 -3.50 15.16
CA ALA A 215 -9.17 -3.25 16.45
C ALA A 215 -10.70 -3.15 16.36
N ALA A 216 -11.25 -2.87 15.18
CA ALA A 216 -12.68 -2.67 14.97
C ALA A 216 -13.45 -3.98 14.74
N GLU A 217 -14.69 -4.03 15.22
CA GLU A 217 -15.62 -5.12 14.95
C GLU A 217 -16.56 -4.77 13.79
N ASN A 218 -17.32 -5.75 13.32
CA ASN A 218 -18.47 -5.54 12.44
C ASN A 218 -19.60 -4.90 13.25
N ARG A 219 -19.94 -3.62 12.99
CA ARG A 219 -21.02 -2.93 13.72
C ARG A 219 -22.39 -3.59 13.57
N PHE A 220 -22.58 -4.38 12.52
CA PHE A 220 -23.83 -5.08 12.22
C PHE A 220 -23.83 -6.55 12.67
N SER A 221 -22.68 -7.07 13.11
CA SER A 221 -22.55 -8.40 13.71
C SER A 221 -21.50 -8.37 14.83
N PRO A 222 -21.86 -7.83 16.02
CA PRO A 222 -20.92 -7.63 17.11
C PRO A 222 -20.18 -8.91 17.50
N GLY A 223 -18.88 -8.79 17.80
CA GLY A 223 -17.97 -9.90 18.04
C GLY A 223 -17.41 -10.58 16.78
N SER A 224 -17.81 -10.17 15.58
CA SER A 224 -17.18 -10.57 14.32
C SER A 224 -16.17 -9.50 13.87
N GLN A 225 -15.07 -9.94 13.25
CA GLN A 225 -13.98 -9.09 12.78
C GLN A 225 -13.40 -9.72 11.52
N PHE A 226 -12.83 -8.93 10.60
CA PHE A 226 -12.12 -9.49 9.44
C PHE A 226 -10.86 -10.25 9.86
N ASP A 227 -10.47 -11.28 9.10
CA ASP A 227 -9.20 -11.97 9.27
C ASP A 227 -8.13 -11.31 8.38
N VAL A 228 -7.16 -10.63 9.01
CA VAL A 228 -6.03 -9.97 8.32
C VAL A 228 -5.20 -10.93 7.47
N ASN A 229 -5.21 -12.24 7.75
CA ASN A 229 -4.46 -13.23 6.99
C ASN A 229 -5.23 -13.79 5.79
N SER A 230 -6.50 -13.43 5.62
CA SER A 230 -7.39 -13.98 4.59
C SER A 230 -8.42 -12.96 4.08
N VAL A 231 -7.98 -11.76 3.72
CA VAL A 231 -8.84 -10.66 3.30
C VAL A 231 -9.36 -10.87 1.87
N THR A 232 -10.67 -10.89 1.69
CA THR A 232 -11.34 -11.05 0.38
C THR A 232 -11.55 -9.69 -0.28
N ASN A 233 -12.10 -8.73 0.46
CA ASN A 233 -12.32 -7.38 -0.02
C ASN A 233 -11.50 -6.40 0.83
N PRO A 234 -10.28 -6.01 0.39
CA PRO A 234 -9.43 -5.08 1.13
C PRO A 234 -9.95 -3.64 1.13
N PHE A 235 -10.98 -3.32 0.34
CA PHE A 235 -11.66 -2.03 0.38
C PHE A 235 -13.14 -2.20 0.07
N VAL A 236 -13.98 -1.79 1.02
CA VAL A 236 -15.43 -1.66 0.87
C VAL A 236 -15.82 -0.24 1.26
N LEU A 237 -16.75 0.37 0.52
CA LEU A 237 -17.39 1.63 0.88
C LEU A 237 -18.90 1.45 0.95
N GLU A 238 -19.53 1.92 2.03
CA GLU A 238 -20.98 1.80 2.25
C GLU A 238 -21.54 3.04 2.94
N GLY A 239 -22.75 3.47 2.58
CA GLY A 239 -23.46 4.53 3.31
C GLY A 239 -24.00 4.04 4.66
N LEU A 240 -23.89 4.85 5.71
CA LEU A 240 -24.36 4.48 7.04
C LEU A 240 -25.79 4.95 7.31
N GLY A 241 -26.71 3.98 7.38
CA GLY A 241 -28.06 4.16 7.93
C GLY A 241 -29.02 4.98 7.07
N GLY A 242 -28.64 5.27 5.82
CA GLY A 242 -29.48 5.98 4.86
C GLY A 242 -29.34 5.42 3.44
N GLU A 243 -29.67 6.27 2.48
CA GLU A 243 -29.84 5.89 1.07
C GLU A 243 -29.31 7.00 0.15
N ASN A 244 -29.10 6.64 -1.11
CA ASN A 244 -28.79 7.56 -2.22
C ASN A 244 -27.44 8.27 -2.08
N LEU A 245 -26.43 7.57 -1.59
CA LEU A 245 -25.05 8.07 -1.54
C LEU A 245 -24.48 8.22 -2.96
N HIS A 246 -23.78 9.31 -3.23
CA HIS A 246 -23.02 9.55 -4.46
C HIS A 246 -21.60 9.98 -4.12
N VAL A 247 -20.61 9.17 -4.51
CA VAL A 247 -19.20 9.42 -4.26
C VAL A 247 -18.36 9.27 -5.52
N LYS A 248 -17.21 9.94 -5.54
CA LYS A 248 -16.12 9.66 -6.46
C LYS A 248 -14.90 9.21 -5.68
N LEU A 249 -14.21 8.19 -6.16
CA LEU A 249 -13.01 7.62 -5.55
C LEU A 249 -11.85 7.60 -6.54
N ARG A 250 -10.63 7.73 -6.03
CA ARG A 250 -9.40 7.43 -6.76
C ARG A 250 -8.27 7.08 -5.80
N ASN A 251 -7.14 6.61 -6.33
CA ASN A 251 -5.90 6.48 -5.58
C ASN A 251 -5.97 5.53 -4.37
N ILE A 252 -6.69 4.41 -4.48
CA ILE A 252 -6.91 3.44 -3.39
C ILE A 252 -5.71 2.50 -3.27
N ARG A 253 -5.00 2.59 -2.14
CA ARG A 253 -3.75 1.85 -1.90
C ARG A 253 -3.40 1.71 -0.43
N PHE A 254 -2.63 0.68 -0.10
CA PHE A 254 -1.95 0.53 1.19
C PHE A 254 -0.50 0.95 1.02
N VAL A 255 -0.03 1.85 1.87
CA VAL A 255 1.35 2.35 1.85
C VAL A 255 2.00 2.18 3.21
N ALA A 256 3.32 1.99 3.21
CA ALA A 256 4.11 1.99 4.43
C ALA A 256 3.88 3.32 5.20
N PRO A 257 3.96 3.29 6.54
CA PRO A 257 3.76 4.47 7.38
C PRO A 257 4.78 5.58 7.12
#